data_AF-A0A8H7SFW5-F1
#
_entry.id   AF-A0A8H7SFW5-F1
#
_cell.length_a   1.000
_cell.length_b   1.000
_cell.length_c   1.000
_cell.angle_alpha   90.00
_cell.angle_beta   90.00
_cell.angle_gamma   90.00
#
_symmetry.space_group_name_H-M   'P 1'
#
loop_
_entity.id
_entity.type
_entity.pdbx_description
1 polymer ?
#
loop_
_entity_poly.entity_id
_entity_poly.type
_entity_poly.pdbx_seq_one_letter_code
_entity_poly.pdbx_strand_id
1 'polypeptide(L)'
;MVKGAGYGTRLQRDLKASEEYNHLLGVPKALLPLGNRDALITHWVELFEAHGVTAENDIFVVTNGQCYESFKLWANLHRIPLNHIVSDGTETNETRLGAVPDILFGINHFELNQSDVLVVGGDTLFLHDFSLDNFLKNFDTNNDSCLVTAYQVPDQDVQKFGIIETDPQGIITSFLEKPDPSATKSRSACPCFYLFHHNAIPLIEEFVNMCKESNAPKEAYDATGKCLAYLYPRFQVSTFPISGRIDVGGLQSYIDANKYFEKK
;
A
#
# COMPACT_ATOMS: atom_id res chain seq x y z
N MET A 1 5.80 4.09 -6.21
CA MET A 1 4.96 3.04 -6.82
C MET A 1 3.66 2.84 -6.04
N VAL A 2 2.52 2.85 -6.73
CA VAL A 2 1.18 2.64 -6.15
C VAL A 2 0.63 1.27 -6.54
N LYS A 3 0.09 0.54 -5.56
CA LYS A 3 -0.56 -0.76 -5.78
C LYS A 3 -2.07 -0.59 -6.02
N GLY A 4 -2.49 -0.75 -7.27
CA GLY A 4 -3.88 -0.65 -7.74
C GLY A 4 -4.56 -1.99 -8.07
N ALA A 5 -3.86 -3.13 -8.04
CA ALA A 5 -4.36 -4.42 -8.55
C ALA A 5 -5.45 -5.12 -7.69
N GLY A 6 -5.98 -4.47 -6.64
CA GLY A 6 -6.98 -5.06 -5.77
C GLY A 6 -8.39 -5.07 -6.37
N TYR A 7 -9.06 -6.22 -6.39
CA TYR A 7 -10.41 -6.39 -6.96
C TYR A 7 -11.55 -5.79 -6.12
N GLY A 8 -11.30 -5.42 -4.85
CA GLY A 8 -12.28 -4.73 -4.02
C GLY A 8 -13.60 -5.47 -3.79
N THR A 9 -13.57 -6.80 -3.79
CA THR A 9 -14.76 -7.67 -3.76
C THR A 9 -15.79 -7.30 -2.68
N ARG A 10 -15.33 -6.94 -1.47
CA ARG A 10 -16.21 -6.48 -0.38
C ARG A 10 -16.95 -5.21 -0.75
N LEU A 11 -16.23 -4.17 -1.19
CA LEU A 11 -16.85 -2.91 -1.59
C LEU A 11 -17.83 -3.12 -2.76
N GLN A 12 -17.44 -3.86 -3.80
CA GLN A 12 -18.30 -4.11 -4.96
C GLN A 12 -19.61 -4.81 -4.57
N ARG A 13 -19.54 -5.75 -3.62
CA ARG A 13 -20.74 -6.40 -3.06
C ARG A 13 -21.61 -5.41 -2.29
N ASP A 14 -21.02 -4.57 -1.45
CA ASP A 14 -21.75 -3.60 -0.65
C ASP A 14 -22.41 -2.52 -1.55
N LEU A 15 -21.71 -2.07 -2.61
CA LEU A 15 -22.23 -1.13 -3.61
C LEU A 15 -23.41 -1.69 -4.38
N LYS A 16 -23.36 -2.98 -4.77
CA LYS A 16 -24.48 -3.66 -5.44
C LYS A 16 -25.75 -3.71 -4.58
N ALA A 17 -25.59 -3.69 -3.26
CA ALA A 17 -26.69 -3.68 -2.31
C ALA A 17 -27.17 -2.26 -1.93
N SER A 18 -26.48 -1.20 -2.39
CA SER A 18 -26.79 0.19 -2.07
C SER A 18 -27.47 0.88 -3.25
N GLU A 19 -28.63 1.49 -3.04
CA GLU A 19 -29.28 2.32 -4.07
C GLU A 19 -28.55 3.66 -4.27
N GLU A 20 -28.08 4.27 -3.18
CA GLU A 20 -27.43 5.59 -3.19
C GLU A 20 -26.05 5.57 -3.86
N TYR A 21 -25.24 4.53 -3.58
CA TYR A 21 -23.85 4.44 -4.05
C TYR A 21 -23.66 3.53 -5.27
N ASN A 22 -24.73 3.01 -5.86
CA ASN A 22 -24.66 2.11 -7.03
C ASN A 22 -23.86 2.69 -8.21
N HIS A 23 -23.87 4.02 -8.36
CA HIS A 23 -23.10 4.71 -9.40
C HIS A 23 -21.57 4.49 -9.31
N LEU A 24 -21.04 4.00 -8.18
CA LEU A 24 -19.63 3.65 -8.00
C LEU A 24 -19.33 2.17 -8.33
N LEU A 25 -20.34 1.37 -8.68
CA LEU A 25 -20.16 -0.04 -9.02
C LEU A 25 -19.24 -0.18 -10.25
N GLY A 26 -18.24 -1.07 -10.15
CA GLY A 26 -17.23 -1.27 -11.18
C GLY A 26 -16.05 -0.29 -11.13
N VAL A 27 -16.11 0.77 -10.32
CA VAL A 27 -14.97 1.68 -10.13
C VAL A 27 -13.89 0.98 -9.28
N PRO A 28 -12.62 0.92 -9.75
CA PRO A 28 -11.53 0.37 -8.95
C PRO A 28 -11.37 1.15 -7.65
N LYS A 29 -11.09 0.47 -6.52
CA LYS A 29 -11.03 1.11 -5.19
C LYS A 29 -10.12 2.35 -5.14
N ALA A 30 -8.96 2.23 -5.76
CA ALA A 30 -7.97 3.30 -5.84
C ALA A 30 -8.44 4.52 -6.65
N LEU A 31 -9.39 4.31 -7.57
CA LEU A 31 -9.94 5.32 -8.45
C LEU A 31 -11.33 5.83 -8.00
N LEU A 32 -11.75 5.52 -6.76
CA LEU A 32 -12.98 6.06 -6.22
C LEU A 32 -12.84 7.57 -5.99
N PRO A 33 -13.83 8.39 -6.40
CA PRO A 33 -13.82 9.82 -6.07
C PRO A 33 -13.89 9.99 -4.55
N LEU A 34 -13.08 10.91 -4.01
CA LEU A 34 -12.94 11.09 -2.57
C LEU A 34 -12.72 12.56 -2.22
N GLY A 35 -13.64 13.13 -1.44
CA GLY A 35 -13.68 14.55 -1.16
C GLY A 35 -13.80 15.36 -2.45
N ASN A 36 -12.92 16.34 -2.63
CA ASN A 36 -12.88 17.20 -3.82
C ASN A 36 -11.93 16.67 -4.91
N ARG A 37 -11.68 15.36 -4.97
CA ARG A 37 -10.79 14.71 -5.94
C ARG A 37 -11.49 13.59 -6.69
N ASP A 38 -11.04 13.39 -7.93
CA ASP A 38 -11.57 12.39 -8.87
C ASP A 38 -11.22 10.95 -8.47
N ALA A 39 -10.11 10.75 -7.76
CA ALA A 39 -9.67 9.45 -7.27
C ALA A 39 -9.00 9.53 -5.89
N LEU A 40 -9.11 8.46 -5.10
CA LEU A 40 -8.43 8.29 -3.82
C LEU A 40 -6.92 8.48 -3.97
N ILE A 41 -6.32 7.85 -4.98
CA ILE A 41 -4.87 7.94 -5.21
C ILE A 41 -4.40 9.32 -5.71
N THR A 42 -5.30 10.18 -6.20
CA THR A 42 -4.97 11.57 -6.55
C THR A 42 -4.44 12.33 -5.33
N HIS A 43 -4.94 12.03 -4.12
CA HIS A 43 -4.41 12.62 -2.89
C HIS A 43 -2.92 12.29 -2.66
N TRP A 44 -2.47 11.10 -3.05
CA TRP A 44 -1.05 10.74 -3.00
C TRP A 44 -0.23 11.45 -4.06
N VAL A 45 -0.73 11.49 -5.30
CA VAL A 45 -0.05 12.19 -6.40
C VAL A 45 0.18 13.65 -6.04
N GLU A 46 -0.85 14.36 -5.58
CA GLU A 46 -0.72 15.77 -5.18
C GLU A 46 0.23 15.96 -4.00
N LEU A 47 0.20 15.06 -3.01
CA LEU A 47 1.15 15.10 -1.90
C LEU A 47 2.59 14.93 -2.39
N PHE A 48 2.83 13.98 -3.29
CA PHE A 48 4.14 13.70 -3.87
C PHE A 48 4.66 14.86 -4.72
N GLU A 49 3.82 15.41 -5.60
CA GLU A 49 4.19 16.54 -6.46
C GLU A 49 4.53 17.80 -5.63
N ALA A 50 3.78 18.05 -4.55
CA ALA A 50 4.07 19.15 -3.63
C ALA A 50 5.45 19.03 -2.96
N HIS A 51 6.06 17.84 -2.97
CA HIS A 51 7.35 17.54 -2.36
C HIS A 51 8.41 17.14 -3.39
N GLY A 52 8.20 17.47 -4.67
CA GLY A 52 9.21 17.31 -5.73
C GLY A 52 9.28 15.91 -6.37
N VAL A 53 8.37 14.99 -6.01
CA VAL A 53 8.20 13.70 -6.68
C VAL A 53 7.22 13.90 -7.84
N THR A 54 7.71 13.86 -9.07
CA THR A 54 6.95 14.30 -10.25
C THR A 54 6.12 13.16 -10.84
N ALA A 55 4.88 13.46 -11.22
CA ALA A 55 4.01 12.50 -11.93
C ALA A 55 4.65 11.96 -13.22
N GLU A 56 5.45 12.79 -13.90
CA GLU A 56 6.11 12.45 -15.16
C GLU A 56 7.24 11.43 -15.00
N ASN A 57 7.98 11.43 -13.90
CA ASN A 57 9.19 10.61 -13.76
C ASN A 57 9.12 9.56 -12.65
N ASP A 58 8.38 9.83 -11.57
CA ASP A 58 8.60 9.15 -10.30
C ASP A 58 7.39 8.31 -9.82
N ILE A 59 6.25 8.47 -10.50
CA ILE A 59 4.99 7.80 -10.13
C ILE A 59 4.70 6.65 -11.10
N PHE A 60 4.71 5.44 -10.54
CA PHE A 60 4.42 4.18 -11.22
C PHE A 60 3.23 3.48 -10.59
N VAL A 61 2.38 2.83 -11.38
CA VAL A 61 1.18 2.13 -10.91
C VAL A 61 1.13 0.71 -11.46
N VAL A 62 0.94 -0.25 -10.56
CA VAL A 62 0.65 -1.66 -10.90
C VAL A 62 -0.84 -1.92 -10.69
N THR A 63 -1.51 -2.41 -11.72
CA THR A 63 -2.94 -2.75 -11.71
C THR A 63 -3.19 -4.16 -12.25
N ASN A 64 -4.42 -4.67 -12.12
CA ASN A 64 -4.88 -5.87 -12.81
C ASN A 64 -5.43 -5.55 -14.21
N GLY A 65 -5.66 -6.60 -15.00
CA GLY A 65 -6.19 -6.52 -16.37
C GLY A 65 -7.54 -5.81 -16.44
N GLN A 66 -8.47 -6.18 -15.56
CA GLN A 66 -9.81 -5.57 -15.53
C GLN A 66 -9.80 -4.06 -15.32
N CYS A 67 -8.91 -3.56 -14.46
CA CYS A 67 -8.86 -2.15 -14.09
C CYS A 67 -7.91 -1.34 -14.98
N TYR A 68 -7.12 -1.98 -15.85
CA TYR A 68 -6.02 -1.35 -16.59
C TYR A 68 -6.45 -0.14 -17.41
N GLU A 69 -7.56 -0.25 -18.15
CA GLU A 69 -8.08 0.87 -18.96
C GLU A 69 -8.48 2.06 -18.09
N SER A 70 -9.11 1.84 -16.94
CA SER A 70 -9.50 2.89 -16.00
C SER A 70 -8.28 3.63 -15.45
N PHE A 71 -7.20 2.90 -15.12
CA PHE A 71 -5.95 3.52 -14.66
C PHE A 71 -5.24 4.32 -15.75
N LYS A 72 -5.28 3.89 -17.01
CA LYS A 72 -4.74 4.69 -18.13
C LYS A 72 -5.51 5.98 -18.35
N LEU A 73 -6.84 5.95 -18.23
CA LEU A 73 -7.67 7.15 -18.32
C LEU A 73 -7.34 8.13 -17.19
N TRP A 74 -7.25 7.64 -15.96
CA TRP A 74 -6.83 8.44 -14.81
C TRP A 74 -5.41 9.01 -15.00
N ALA A 75 -4.45 8.19 -15.42
CA ALA A 75 -3.07 8.61 -15.64
C ALA A 75 -2.95 9.77 -16.65
N ASN A 76 -3.70 9.71 -17.76
CA ASN A 76 -3.74 10.79 -18.74
C ASN A 76 -4.25 12.12 -18.16
N LEU A 77 -5.24 12.08 -17.25
CA LEU A 77 -5.77 13.29 -16.60
C LEU A 77 -4.73 13.93 -15.66
N HIS A 78 -3.91 13.10 -15.02
CA HIS A 78 -2.89 13.51 -14.04
C HIS A 78 -1.48 13.60 -14.62
N ARG A 79 -1.34 13.56 -15.96
CA ARG A 79 -0.05 13.66 -16.68
C ARG A 79 0.98 12.59 -16.27
N ILE A 80 0.51 11.44 -15.82
CA ILE A 80 1.36 10.26 -15.59
C ILE A 80 1.53 9.54 -16.94
N PRO A 81 2.76 9.27 -17.39
CA PRO A 81 3.01 8.59 -18.64
C PRO A 81 2.34 7.21 -18.68
N LEU A 82 1.77 6.83 -19.83
CA LEU A 82 1.09 5.54 -19.95
C LEU A 82 2.02 4.35 -19.77
N ASN A 83 3.31 4.50 -20.08
CA ASN A 83 4.34 3.50 -19.79
C ASN A 83 4.73 3.42 -18.31
N HIS A 84 4.13 4.22 -17.42
CA HIS A 84 4.24 4.11 -15.96
C HIS A 84 3.04 3.36 -15.34
N ILE A 85 2.09 2.91 -16.17
CA ILE A 85 0.96 2.10 -15.77
C ILE A 85 1.15 0.70 -16.35
N VAL A 86 1.21 -0.32 -15.51
CA VAL A 86 1.38 -1.70 -15.94
C VAL A 86 0.26 -2.58 -15.39
N SER A 87 -0.24 -3.46 -16.26
CA SER A 87 -1.13 -4.56 -15.86
C SER A 87 -0.31 -5.80 -15.51
N ASP A 88 -0.62 -6.43 -14.39
CA ASP A 88 -0.08 -7.74 -13.99
C ASP A 88 -0.64 -8.91 -14.84
N GLY A 89 -1.59 -8.63 -15.74
CA GLY A 89 -2.24 -9.59 -16.63
C GLY A 89 -3.29 -10.47 -15.98
N THR A 90 -3.59 -10.28 -14.69
CA THR A 90 -4.61 -11.05 -13.99
C THR A 90 -6.00 -10.49 -14.26
N GLU A 91 -6.97 -11.39 -14.40
CA GLU A 91 -8.36 -11.03 -14.76
C GLU A 91 -9.37 -11.40 -13.68
N THR A 92 -8.97 -12.13 -12.63
CA THR A 92 -9.87 -12.45 -11.51
C THR A 92 -9.16 -12.41 -10.17
N ASN A 93 -9.95 -12.23 -9.11
CA ASN A 93 -9.41 -12.24 -7.75
C ASN A 93 -8.74 -13.58 -7.41
N GLU A 94 -9.22 -14.70 -7.95
CA GLU A 94 -8.68 -16.04 -7.68
C GLU A 94 -7.30 -16.25 -8.33
N THR A 95 -7.10 -15.63 -9.50
CA THR A 95 -5.88 -15.71 -10.32
C THR A 95 -4.88 -14.58 -10.04
N ARG A 96 -5.21 -13.65 -9.12
CA ARG A 96 -4.33 -12.55 -8.69
C ARG A 96 -2.93 -13.06 -8.33
N LEU A 97 -1.88 -12.31 -8.64
CA LEU A 97 -0.51 -12.69 -8.26
C LEU A 97 -0.33 -12.64 -6.74
N GLY A 98 -0.97 -11.68 -6.09
CA GLY A 98 -0.89 -11.42 -4.67
C GLY A 98 -0.02 -10.20 -4.37
N ALA A 99 -0.18 -9.61 -3.19
CA ALA A 99 0.35 -8.26 -2.99
C ALA A 99 1.87 -8.12 -3.06
N VAL A 100 2.63 -9.10 -2.56
CA VAL A 100 4.09 -9.04 -2.60
C VAL A 100 4.63 -9.35 -4.01
N PRO A 101 4.11 -10.38 -4.72
CA PRO A 101 4.44 -10.56 -6.14
C PRO A 101 4.09 -9.36 -7.03
N ASP A 102 2.98 -8.64 -6.80
CA ASP A 102 2.64 -7.42 -7.55
C ASP A 102 3.70 -6.33 -7.38
N ILE A 103 4.20 -6.15 -6.15
CA ILE A 103 5.26 -5.18 -5.85
C ILE A 103 6.52 -5.54 -6.62
N LEU A 104 6.96 -6.79 -6.53
CA LEU A 104 8.15 -7.25 -7.24
C LEU A 104 7.98 -7.16 -8.77
N PHE A 105 6.80 -7.49 -9.28
CA PHE A 105 6.47 -7.35 -10.70
C PHE A 105 6.63 -5.90 -11.17
N GLY A 106 6.10 -4.93 -10.42
CA GLY A 106 6.25 -3.50 -10.72
C GLY A 106 7.71 -3.05 -10.67
N ILE A 107 8.44 -3.41 -9.61
CA ILE A 107 9.88 -3.08 -9.48
C ILE A 107 10.67 -3.58 -10.68
N ASN A 108 10.43 -4.83 -11.10
CA ASN A 108 11.13 -5.42 -12.24
C ASN A 108 10.71 -4.81 -13.58
N HIS A 109 9.41 -4.57 -13.77
CA HIS A 109 8.89 -4.02 -15.02
C HIS A 109 9.39 -2.59 -15.29
N PHE A 110 9.47 -1.77 -14.24
CA PHE A 110 9.93 -0.38 -14.33
C PHE A 110 11.44 -0.24 -14.04
N GLU A 111 12.17 -1.35 -13.95
CA GLU A 111 13.63 -1.38 -13.75
C GLU A 111 14.11 -0.63 -12.49
N LEU A 112 13.30 -0.64 -11.41
CA LEU A 112 13.55 0.14 -10.19
C LEU A 112 14.51 -0.55 -9.20
N ASN A 113 15.18 -1.62 -9.61
CA ASN A 113 16.02 -2.45 -8.75
C ASN A 113 17.24 -1.74 -8.15
N GLN A 114 17.61 -0.57 -8.70
CA GLN A 114 18.76 0.23 -8.24
C GLN A 114 18.33 1.54 -7.58
N SER A 115 17.03 1.73 -7.35
CA SER A 115 16.44 2.93 -6.75
C SER A 115 15.75 2.56 -5.45
N ASP A 116 15.70 3.49 -4.52
CA ASP A 116 14.83 3.34 -3.35
C ASP A 116 13.38 3.50 -3.79
N VAL A 117 12.48 2.63 -3.31
CA VAL A 117 11.11 2.55 -3.81
C VAL A 117 10.11 2.75 -2.68
N LEU A 118 9.37 3.86 -2.73
CA LEU A 118 8.18 4.05 -1.91
C LEU A 118 7.00 3.26 -2.51
N VAL A 119 6.48 2.31 -1.76
CA VAL A 119 5.30 1.50 -2.10
C VAL A 119 4.12 1.93 -1.24
N VAL A 120 3.02 2.30 -1.90
CA VAL A 120 1.78 2.71 -1.25
C VAL A 120 0.61 1.84 -1.69
N GLY A 121 -0.21 1.41 -0.71
CA GLY A 121 -1.48 0.75 -0.99
C GLY A 121 -2.48 1.74 -1.57
N GLY A 122 -3.01 1.46 -2.77
CA GLY A 122 -3.92 2.37 -3.47
C GLY A 122 -5.29 2.57 -2.81
N ASP A 123 -5.60 1.85 -1.72
CA ASP A 123 -6.83 1.99 -0.94
C ASP A 123 -6.62 2.61 0.45
N THR A 124 -5.39 3.03 0.76
CA THR A 124 -5.03 3.61 2.06
C THR A 124 -4.59 5.05 1.90
N LEU A 125 -5.07 5.93 2.79
CA LEU A 125 -4.61 7.32 2.96
C LEU A 125 -4.22 7.56 4.42
N PHE A 126 -3.42 8.61 4.69
CA PHE A 126 -3.13 9.04 6.05
C PHE A 126 -4.00 10.22 6.48
N LEU A 127 -4.03 10.45 7.79
CA LEU A 127 -4.66 11.65 8.35
C LEU A 127 -3.88 12.91 7.94
N HIS A 128 -4.55 14.05 7.96
CA HIS A 128 -4.03 15.33 7.45
C HIS A 128 -2.77 15.86 8.14
N ASP A 129 -2.39 15.32 9.29
CA ASP A 129 -1.19 15.70 10.04
C ASP A 129 0.05 14.91 9.63
N PHE A 130 -0.07 13.95 8.69
CA PHE A 130 1.07 13.30 8.08
C PHE A 130 1.94 14.30 7.30
N SER A 131 3.26 14.22 7.50
CA SER A 131 4.26 15.01 6.79
C SER A 131 5.21 14.10 6.03
N LEU A 132 5.15 14.18 4.69
CA LEU A 132 6.05 13.44 3.82
C LEU A 132 7.50 13.93 3.97
N ASP A 133 7.72 15.24 4.11
CA ASP A 133 9.06 15.81 4.39
C ASP A 133 9.72 15.17 5.62
N ASN A 134 8.99 15.07 6.74
CA ASN A 134 9.53 14.47 7.96
C ASN A 134 9.81 12.98 7.79
N PHE A 135 8.97 12.28 7.01
CA PHE A 135 9.16 10.87 6.68
C PHE A 135 10.43 10.67 5.83
N LEU A 136 10.60 11.44 4.75
CA LEU A 136 11.77 11.35 3.86
C LEU A 136 13.06 11.76 4.58
N LYS A 137 13.02 12.85 5.37
CA LYS A 137 14.16 13.25 6.19
C LYS A 137 14.59 12.17 7.19
N ASN A 138 13.63 11.42 7.74
CA ASN A 138 13.95 10.30 8.63
C ASN A 138 14.67 9.18 7.89
N PHE A 139 14.24 8.86 6.66
CA PHE A 139 14.91 7.88 5.81
C PHE A 139 16.35 8.29 5.52
N ASP A 140 16.57 9.54 5.10
CA ASP A 140 17.91 10.08 4.81
C ASP A 140 18.85 10.04 6.02
N THR A 141 18.31 10.13 7.24
CA THR A 141 19.12 10.07 8.47
C THR A 141 19.45 8.64 8.91
N ASN A 142 18.69 7.65 8.43
CA ASN A 142 18.80 6.24 8.81
C ASN A 142 19.38 5.41 7.66
N ASN A 143 20.55 5.84 7.17
CA ASN A 143 21.32 5.19 6.08
C ASN A 143 21.27 3.66 6.20
N ASP A 144 21.04 2.99 5.07
CA ASP A 144 21.00 1.53 4.94
C ASP A 144 19.82 0.82 5.66
N SER A 145 18.67 1.49 5.83
CA SER A 145 17.45 0.86 6.35
C SER A 145 16.24 1.10 5.47
N CYS A 146 15.31 0.12 5.42
CA CYS A 146 13.97 0.38 4.94
C CYS A 146 13.20 1.20 5.99
N LEU A 147 12.24 2.01 5.57
CA LEU A 147 11.39 2.78 6.47
C LEU A 147 9.92 2.47 6.23
N VAL A 148 9.19 2.12 7.29
CA VAL A 148 7.74 1.87 7.25
C VAL A 148 7.01 2.75 8.22
N THR A 149 5.75 3.07 7.92
CA THR A 149 4.93 3.82 8.89
C THR A 149 4.31 2.91 9.95
N ALA A 150 4.08 3.44 11.14
CA ALA A 150 3.42 2.74 12.22
C ALA A 150 2.47 3.66 13.00
N TYR A 151 1.35 3.12 13.48
CA TYR A 151 0.37 3.86 14.29
C TYR A 151 -0.26 2.99 15.35
N GLN A 152 -0.76 3.62 16.43
CA GLN A 152 -1.37 2.90 17.54
C GLN A 152 -2.82 2.53 17.22
N VAL A 153 -3.20 1.28 17.54
CA VAL A 153 -4.57 0.77 17.40
C VAL A 153 -5.12 0.30 18.75
N PRO A 154 -6.44 0.38 18.98
CA PRO A 154 -7.04 -0.19 20.19
C PRO A 154 -6.98 -1.73 20.15
N ASP A 155 -7.00 -2.37 21.32
CA ASP A 155 -6.92 -3.83 21.50
C ASP A 155 -7.91 -4.60 20.61
N GLN A 156 -9.13 -4.09 20.47
CA GLN A 156 -10.20 -4.71 19.66
C GLN A 156 -9.89 -4.76 18.15
N ASP A 157 -8.93 -3.96 17.67
CA ASP A 157 -8.58 -3.86 16.26
C ASP A 157 -7.27 -4.59 15.91
N VAL A 158 -6.55 -5.13 16.90
CA VAL A 158 -5.27 -5.84 16.72
C VAL A 158 -5.36 -6.97 15.70
N GLN A 159 -6.44 -7.75 15.74
CA GLN A 159 -6.69 -8.88 14.82
C GLN A 159 -6.93 -8.45 13.35
N LYS A 160 -7.04 -7.16 13.07
CA LYS A 160 -7.30 -6.64 11.72
C LYS A 160 -6.03 -6.29 10.95
N PHE A 161 -4.90 -6.14 11.64
CA PHE A 161 -3.69 -5.54 11.08
C PHE A 161 -2.44 -6.39 11.31
N GLY A 162 -1.38 -6.10 10.55
CA GLY A 162 -0.03 -6.49 10.90
C GLY A 162 0.48 -5.65 12.06
N ILE A 163 0.84 -6.31 13.16
CA ILE A 163 1.36 -5.68 14.37
C ILE A 163 2.86 -5.88 14.44
N ILE A 164 3.58 -4.79 14.71
CA ILE A 164 5.03 -4.77 14.84
C ILE A 164 5.45 -4.54 16.28
N GLU A 165 6.58 -5.11 16.67
CA GLU A 165 7.31 -4.74 17.88
C GLU A 165 8.61 -4.08 17.45
N THR A 166 9.05 -3.09 18.21
CA THR A 166 10.29 -2.37 17.94
C THR A 166 11.20 -2.36 19.16
N ASP A 167 12.50 -2.22 18.92
CA ASP A 167 13.45 -1.82 19.94
C ASP A 167 13.28 -0.32 20.31
N PRO A 168 14.03 0.20 21.32
CA PRO A 168 13.98 1.61 21.69
C PRO A 168 14.42 2.60 20.60
N GLN A 169 15.09 2.13 19.55
CA GLN A 169 15.54 2.93 18.41
C GLN A 169 14.47 2.96 17.30
N GLY A 170 13.37 2.22 17.45
CA GLY A 170 12.29 2.15 16.46
C GLY A 170 12.59 1.15 15.34
N ILE A 171 13.54 0.23 15.53
CA ILE A 171 13.84 -0.85 14.58
C ILE A 171 12.92 -2.03 14.87
N ILE A 172 12.32 -2.61 13.83
CA ILE A 172 11.41 -3.75 13.95
C ILE A 172 12.17 -5.00 14.43
N THR A 173 11.67 -5.61 15.50
CA THR A 173 12.19 -6.85 16.10
C THR A 173 11.22 -8.02 15.96
N SER A 174 9.94 -7.76 15.69
CA SER A 174 8.90 -8.76 15.49
C SER A 174 7.79 -8.24 14.58
N PHE A 175 7.22 -9.13 13.77
CA PHE A 175 6.04 -8.86 12.96
C PHE A 175 5.03 -10.00 13.11
N LEU A 176 3.79 -9.65 13.44
CA LEU A 176 2.68 -10.57 13.63
C LEU A 176 1.53 -10.16 12.72
N GLU A 177 1.15 -11.02 11.76
CA GLU A 177 0.01 -10.76 10.88
C GLU A 177 -1.30 -11.15 11.57
N LYS A 178 -2.17 -10.16 11.84
CA LYS A 178 -3.51 -10.36 12.42
C LYS A 178 -3.48 -11.24 13.67
N PRO A 179 -2.62 -10.92 14.67
CA PRO A 179 -2.47 -11.75 15.85
C PRO A 179 -3.70 -11.68 16.75
N ASP A 180 -3.85 -12.69 17.60
CA ASP A 180 -4.71 -12.56 18.77
C ASP A 180 -4.18 -11.46 19.70
N PRO A 181 -5.03 -10.63 20.35
CA PRO A 181 -4.58 -9.56 21.23
C PRO A 181 -3.75 -10.03 22.43
N SER A 182 -3.84 -11.33 22.79
CA SER A 182 -3.02 -11.94 23.83
C SER A 182 -1.61 -12.35 23.37
N ALA A 183 -1.37 -12.45 22.06
CA ALA A 183 -0.09 -12.90 21.51
C ALA A 183 1.02 -11.84 21.60
N THR A 184 0.67 -10.56 21.76
CA THR A 184 1.60 -9.45 21.94
C THR A 184 0.97 -8.32 22.74
N LYS A 185 1.81 -7.56 23.47
CA LYS A 185 1.40 -6.30 24.12
C LYS A 185 1.49 -5.11 23.18
N SER A 186 2.13 -5.25 22.01
CA SER A 186 2.23 -4.17 21.05
C SER A 186 0.87 -3.85 20.45
N ARG A 187 0.68 -2.56 20.18
CA ARG A 187 -0.48 -1.98 19.50
C ARG A 187 -0.08 -1.17 18.27
N SER A 188 1.15 -1.38 17.81
CA SER A 188 1.72 -0.70 16.66
C SER A 188 1.32 -1.42 15.37
N ALA A 189 0.35 -0.88 14.64
CA ALA A 189 -0.08 -1.40 13.34
C ALA A 189 0.76 -0.80 12.21
N CYS A 190 1.08 -1.61 11.20
CA CYS A 190 1.90 -1.24 10.06
C CYS A 190 1.09 -1.31 8.75
N PRO A 191 0.67 -0.17 8.17
CA PRO A 191 0.00 -0.16 6.87
C PRO A 191 0.99 -0.18 5.72
N CYS A 192 0.49 -0.54 4.53
CA CYS A 192 1.29 -0.58 3.30
C CYS A 192 1.69 0.82 2.82
N PHE A 193 2.73 1.36 3.45
CA PHE A 193 3.46 2.57 3.09
C PHE A 193 4.93 2.32 3.45
N TYR A 194 5.65 1.71 2.51
CA TYR A 194 6.97 1.14 2.73
C TYR A 194 7.96 1.82 1.80
N LEU A 195 8.97 2.47 2.35
CA LEU A 195 10.12 2.94 1.60
C LEU A 195 11.21 1.89 1.69
N PHE A 196 11.34 1.11 0.61
CA PHE A 196 12.35 0.09 0.49
C PHE A 196 13.67 0.70 0.04
N HIS A 197 14.72 0.46 0.82
CA HIS A 197 16.08 0.72 0.37
C HIS A 197 16.44 -0.28 -0.75
N HIS A 198 17.10 0.17 -1.82
CA HIS A 198 17.41 -0.65 -3.00
C HIS A 198 18.15 -1.95 -2.64
N ASN A 199 19.06 -1.91 -1.65
CA ASN A 199 19.76 -3.10 -1.15
C ASN A 199 18.84 -4.18 -0.53
N ALA A 200 17.61 -3.84 -0.15
CA ALA A 200 16.63 -4.79 0.36
C ALA A 200 15.78 -5.44 -0.74
N ILE A 201 15.75 -4.88 -1.96
CA ILE A 201 14.94 -5.39 -3.07
C ILE A 201 15.27 -6.85 -3.42
N PRO A 202 16.55 -7.29 -3.47
CA PRO A 202 16.88 -8.70 -3.72
C PRO A 202 16.26 -9.68 -2.72
N LEU A 203 16.02 -9.26 -1.47
CA LEU A 203 15.37 -10.09 -0.46
C LEU A 203 13.86 -10.22 -0.71
N ILE A 204 13.22 -9.24 -1.35
CA ILE A 204 11.83 -9.34 -1.81
C ILE A 204 11.74 -10.39 -2.92
N GLU A 205 12.70 -10.38 -3.85
CA GLU A 205 12.80 -11.40 -4.90
C GLU A 205 13.04 -12.80 -4.32
N GLU A 206 13.99 -12.94 -3.41
CA GLU A 206 14.26 -14.21 -2.69
C GLU A 206 12.99 -14.76 -2.02
N PHE A 207 12.25 -13.90 -1.31
CA PHE A 207 11.00 -14.28 -0.65
C PHE A 207 9.95 -14.81 -1.64
N VAL A 208 9.73 -14.09 -2.74
CA VAL A 208 8.75 -14.49 -3.76
C VAL A 208 9.16 -15.79 -4.46
N ASN A 209 10.44 -15.95 -4.77
CA ASN A 209 10.97 -17.17 -5.41
C ASN A 209 10.84 -18.38 -4.48
N MET A 210 11.21 -18.24 -3.21
CA MET A 210 11.04 -19.29 -2.19
C MET A 210 9.58 -19.72 -2.05
N CYS A 211 8.63 -18.77 -2.05
CA CYS A 211 7.21 -19.08 -2.02
C CYS A 211 6.75 -19.86 -3.25
N LYS A 212 7.26 -19.52 -4.44
CA LYS A 212 6.94 -20.24 -5.69
C LYS A 212 7.54 -21.65 -5.70
N GLU A 213 8.81 -21.79 -5.35
CA GLU A 213 9.54 -23.06 -5.33
C GLU A 213 8.96 -24.06 -4.33
N SER A 214 8.51 -23.57 -3.17
CA SER A 214 7.83 -24.38 -2.15
C SER A 214 6.36 -24.64 -2.45
N ASN A 215 5.82 -24.12 -3.56
CA ASN A 215 4.41 -24.14 -3.90
C ASN A 215 3.52 -23.65 -2.74
N ALA A 216 3.97 -22.58 -2.08
CA ALA A 216 3.29 -22.01 -0.93
C ALA A 216 1.88 -21.53 -1.32
N PRO A 217 0.89 -21.67 -0.40
CA PRO A 217 -0.44 -21.13 -0.64
C PRO A 217 -0.37 -19.61 -0.79
N LYS A 218 -1.28 -19.03 -1.57
CA LYS A 218 -1.26 -17.61 -1.94
C LYS A 218 -1.27 -16.69 -0.71
N GLU A 219 -1.96 -17.10 0.34
CA GLU A 219 -2.05 -16.42 1.63
C GLU A 219 -0.68 -16.18 2.31
N ALA A 220 0.35 -16.96 1.94
CA ALA A 220 1.70 -16.79 2.46
C ALA A 220 2.38 -15.51 1.94
N TYR A 221 1.97 -14.98 0.78
CA TYR A 221 2.59 -13.82 0.12
C TYR A 221 1.58 -12.78 -0.41
N ASP A 222 0.29 -12.94 -0.12
CA ASP A 222 -0.79 -12.02 -0.54
C ASP A 222 -0.91 -10.78 0.36
N ALA A 223 -0.34 -10.79 1.56
CA ALA A 223 -0.30 -9.64 2.46
C ALA A 223 1.09 -9.02 2.48
N THR A 224 1.18 -7.69 2.30
CA THR A 224 2.47 -6.99 2.22
C THR A 224 3.27 -7.08 3.52
N GLY A 225 2.59 -7.24 4.66
CA GLY A 225 3.20 -7.52 5.96
C GLY A 225 4.02 -8.82 6.01
N LYS A 226 3.71 -9.82 5.18
CA LYS A 226 4.49 -11.06 5.08
C LYS A 226 5.89 -10.82 4.52
N CYS A 227 6.01 -9.88 3.59
CA CYS A 227 7.31 -9.43 3.10
C CYS A 227 8.12 -8.76 4.22
N LEU A 228 7.50 -7.87 5.00
CA LEU A 228 8.17 -7.26 6.14
C LEU A 228 8.65 -8.29 7.18
N ALA A 229 7.81 -9.29 7.48
CA ALA A 229 8.16 -10.39 8.38
C ALA A 229 9.38 -11.19 7.89
N TYR A 230 9.56 -11.30 6.58
CA TYR A 230 10.72 -11.92 5.99
C TYR A 230 11.96 -10.99 5.96
N LEU A 231 11.75 -9.70 5.72
CA LEU A 231 12.80 -8.69 5.58
C LEU A 231 13.45 -8.30 6.92
N TYR A 232 12.67 -8.00 7.97
CA TYR A 232 13.23 -7.42 9.20
C TYR A 232 14.37 -8.23 9.86
N PRO A 233 14.41 -9.59 9.85
CA PRO A 233 15.54 -10.31 10.41
C PRO A 233 16.78 -10.33 9.50
N ARG A 234 16.67 -9.83 8.26
CA ARG A 234 17.70 -9.90 7.20
C ARG A 234 18.20 -8.53 6.77
N PHE A 235 17.38 -7.49 6.92
CA PHE A 235 17.68 -6.11 6.57
C PHE A 235 17.01 -5.19 7.59
N GLN A 236 17.68 -4.11 7.98
CA GLN A 236 17.14 -3.20 8.98
C GLN A 236 15.86 -2.55 8.47
N VAL A 237 14.78 -2.63 9.25
CA VAL A 237 13.51 -1.95 8.97
C VAL A 237 13.19 -1.02 10.13
N SER A 238 13.34 0.27 9.87
CA SER A 238 13.04 1.36 10.80
C SER A 238 11.56 1.75 10.71
N THR A 239 11.04 2.40 11.75
CA THR A 239 9.63 2.84 11.80
C THR A 239 9.51 4.35 11.88
N PHE A 240 8.47 4.88 11.24
CA PHE A 240 8.06 6.28 11.33
C PHE A 240 6.64 6.39 11.91
N PRO A 241 6.44 7.10 13.03
CA PRO A 241 5.12 7.20 13.64
C PRO A 241 4.19 8.10 12.81
N ILE A 242 2.95 7.67 12.62
CA ILE A 242 1.86 8.46 12.06
C ILE A 242 0.67 8.43 13.02
N SER A 243 -0.20 9.44 12.95
CA SER A 243 -1.39 9.51 13.82
C SER A 243 -2.47 8.50 13.48
N GLY A 244 -2.50 8.03 12.24
CA GLY A 244 -3.43 7.00 11.80
C GLY A 244 -3.55 6.94 10.27
N ARG A 245 -4.44 6.04 9.82
CA ARG A 245 -4.76 5.86 8.42
C ARG A 245 -6.26 5.75 8.21
N ILE A 246 -6.66 5.98 6.97
CA ILE A 246 -7.98 5.71 6.41
C ILE A 246 -7.81 4.56 5.42
N ASP A 247 -8.58 3.48 5.60
CA ASP A 247 -8.54 2.27 4.77
C ASP A 247 -9.90 2.07 4.08
N VAL A 248 -9.95 2.29 2.78
CA VAL A 248 -11.17 2.21 1.97
C VAL A 248 -11.40 0.77 1.51
N GLY A 249 -11.85 -0.06 2.44
CA GLY A 249 -12.03 -1.49 2.20
C GLY A 249 -13.47 -1.94 1.93
N GLY A 250 -14.48 -1.15 2.29
CA GLY A 250 -15.91 -1.42 2.12
C GLY A 250 -16.73 -0.13 2.06
N LEU A 251 -18.06 -0.22 1.89
CA LEU A 251 -18.88 0.97 1.65
C LEU A 251 -18.87 1.94 2.83
N GLN A 252 -19.03 1.44 4.07
CA GLN A 252 -19.02 2.32 5.24
C GLN A 252 -17.70 3.08 5.39
N SER A 253 -16.56 2.40 5.23
CA SER A 253 -15.25 3.06 5.27
C SER A 253 -15.05 4.08 4.15
N TYR A 254 -15.65 3.85 2.97
CA TYR A 254 -15.65 4.83 1.89
C TYR A 254 -16.43 6.09 2.27
N ILE A 255 -17.64 5.94 2.83
CA ILE A 255 -18.47 7.06 3.27
C ILE A 255 -17.75 7.88 4.35
N ASP A 256 -17.14 7.21 5.32
CA ASP A 256 -16.41 7.87 6.41
C ASP A 256 -15.16 8.59 5.89
N ALA A 257 -14.43 7.98 4.96
CA ALA A 257 -13.30 8.59 4.27
C ALA A 257 -13.75 9.83 3.49
N ASN A 258 -14.83 9.73 2.70
CA ASN A 258 -15.32 10.83 1.89
C ASN A 258 -15.68 12.04 2.77
N LYS A 259 -16.42 11.80 3.86
CA LYS A 259 -16.74 12.84 4.86
C LYS A 259 -15.51 13.46 5.53
N TYR A 260 -14.43 12.70 5.71
CA TYR A 260 -13.18 13.23 6.25
C TYR A 260 -12.53 14.21 5.27
N PHE A 261 -12.44 13.84 3.99
CA PHE A 261 -11.80 14.64 2.95
C PHE A 261 -12.66 15.78 2.39
N GLU A 262 -13.99 15.78 2.61
CA GLU A 262 -14.89 16.90 2.30
C GLU A 262 -14.76 18.08 3.27
N LYS A 263 -14.28 17.86 4.51
CA LYS A 263 -14.22 18.88 5.56
C LYS A 263 -13.07 19.88 5.40
N LYS A 264 -12.47 19.96 4.21
CA LYS A 264 -11.27 20.75 3.93
C LYS A 264 -11.41 21.55 2.63
#